data_AF-A0A225WEY0-F1
#
_entry.id   AF-A0A225WEY0-F1
#
_cell.length_a   1.000
_cell.length_b   1.000
_cell.length_c   1.000
_cell.angle_alpha   90.00
_cell.angle_beta   90.00
_cell.angle_gamma   90.00
#
_symmetry.space_group_name_H-M   'P 1'
#
loop_
_entity.id
_entity.type
_entity.pdbx_description
1 polymer ?
#
loop_
_entity_poly.entity_id
_entity_poly.type
_entity_poly.pdbx_seq_one_letter_code
_entity_poly.pdbx_strand_id
1 'polypeptide(L)'
;MTATLGDHYLGRVVDGLPQNKPLFSVLPPHFADPHDNFVRECTRHTFSVLESGTHIRSVLELCLASLVKHDVFLHEILPSTHLVFTSYLFRNT
;
A
#
# COMPACT_ATOMS: atom_id res chain seq x y z
N MET A 1 0.88 22.38 11.20
CA MET A 1 1.82 21.71 12.13
C MET A 1 2.76 20.90 11.26
N THR A 2 3.96 21.42 11.00
CA THR A 2 4.92 20.85 10.04
C THR A 2 5.70 19.74 10.72
N ALA A 3 5.53 18.49 10.27
CA ALA A 3 6.39 17.39 10.67
C ALA A 3 7.85 17.76 10.33
N THR A 4 8.69 17.77 11.36
CA THR A 4 10.07 18.24 11.32
C THR A 4 10.95 17.25 10.57
N LEU A 5 11.45 17.66 9.39
CA LEU A 5 12.49 17.07 8.50
C LEU A 5 13.48 16.02 9.05
N GLY A 6 13.74 15.99 10.36
CA GLY A 6 14.56 14.98 11.04
C GLY A 6 13.92 13.58 11.08
N ASP A 7 12.58 13.49 11.14
CA ASP A 7 11.85 12.22 11.02
C ASP A 7 12.07 11.57 9.64
N HIS A 8 12.05 12.38 8.58
CA HIS A 8 12.33 11.94 7.22
C HIS A 8 13.78 11.47 7.04
N TYR A 9 14.78 12.08 7.71
CA TYR A 9 16.17 11.63 7.60
C TYR A 9 16.41 10.32 8.36
N LEU A 10 15.94 10.23 9.60
CA LEU A 10 16.11 9.02 10.40
C LEU A 10 15.36 7.83 9.78
N GLY A 11 14.13 8.06 9.28
CA GLY A 11 13.38 7.06 8.51
C GLY A 11 14.18 6.55 7.30
N ARG A 12 14.80 7.46 6.52
CA ARG A 12 15.65 7.06 5.37
C ARG A 12 16.83 6.18 5.78
N VAL A 13 17.48 6.49 6.90
CA VAL A 13 18.61 5.71 7.41
C VAL A 13 18.17 4.30 7.81
N VAL A 14 17.01 4.19 8.48
CA VAL A 14 16.46 2.91 8.93
C VAL A 14 15.94 2.07 7.77
N ASP A 15 15.30 2.69 6.77
CA ASP A 15 14.71 2.00 5.60
C ASP A 15 15.74 1.70 4.49
N GLY A 16 17.03 2.06 4.69
CA GLY A 16 18.10 1.84 3.72
C GLY A 16 17.98 2.67 2.43
N LEU A 17 17.22 3.78 2.48
CA LEU A 17 16.92 4.59 1.32
C LEU A 17 18.00 5.66 1.03
N PRO A 18 18.17 6.10 -0.23
CA PRO A 18 19.17 7.10 -0.59
C PRO A 18 18.92 8.44 0.12
N GLN A 19 19.84 8.82 1.01
CA GLN A 19 19.69 9.96 1.93
C GLN A 19 19.57 11.32 1.22
N ASN A 20 20.14 11.44 0.02
CA ASN A 20 20.29 12.70 -0.74
C ASN A 20 19.38 12.79 -1.98
N LYS A 21 18.43 11.88 -2.18
CA LYS A 21 17.48 11.97 -3.32
C LYS A 21 16.17 12.63 -2.88
N PRO A 22 15.66 13.64 -3.60
CA PRO A 22 14.43 14.36 -3.25
C PRO A 22 13.13 13.53 -3.41
N LEU A 23 13.23 12.30 -3.94
CA LEU A 23 12.10 11.46 -4.34
C LEU A 23 11.30 10.85 -3.18
N PHE A 24 11.62 11.15 -1.92
CA PHE A 24 10.85 10.63 -0.77
C PHE A 24 9.56 11.44 -0.49
N SER A 25 9.33 12.55 -1.18
CA SER A 25 8.05 13.29 -1.08
C SER A 25 6.95 12.76 -2.00
N VAL A 26 7.19 11.62 -2.66
CA VAL A 26 6.18 11.01 -3.53
C VAL A 26 5.17 10.30 -2.65
N LEU A 27 3.93 10.81 -2.66
CA LEU A 27 2.80 10.19 -1.99
C LEU A 27 2.72 8.72 -2.47
N PRO A 28 2.61 7.74 -1.56
CA PRO A 28 2.43 6.35 -1.95
C PRO A 28 1.24 6.20 -2.91
N PRO A 29 1.19 5.11 -3.69
CA PRO A 29 0.00 4.79 -4.47
C PRO A 29 -1.25 4.93 -3.59
N HIS A 30 -2.21 5.70 -4.06
CA HIS A 30 -3.44 6.02 -3.34
C HIS A 30 -4.58 6.14 -4.34
N PHE A 31 -5.79 5.87 -3.86
CA PHE A 31 -7.00 6.09 -4.64
C PHE A 31 -7.37 7.57 -4.59
N ALA A 32 -7.87 8.09 -5.71
CA ALA A 32 -8.22 9.52 -5.82
C ALA A 32 -9.41 9.90 -4.93
N ASP A 33 -10.36 8.99 -4.76
CA ASP A 33 -11.53 9.17 -3.89
C ASP A 33 -11.38 8.33 -2.60
N PRO A 34 -11.19 8.95 -1.43
CA PRO A 34 -11.13 8.26 -0.13
C PRO A 34 -12.47 7.65 0.33
N HIS A 35 -13.57 8.02 -0.32
CA HIS A 35 -14.93 7.61 0.03
C HIS A 35 -15.54 6.62 -0.97
N ASP A 36 -14.76 6.16 -1.94
CA ASP A 36 -15.20 5.16 -2.91
C ASP A 36 -15.60 3.86 -2.20
N ASN A 37 -16.90 3.54 -2.28
CA ASN A 37 -17.45 2.34 -1.66
C ASN A 37 -16.87 1.05 -2.23
N PHE A 38 -16.44 1.05 -3.50
CA PHE A 38 -15.79 -0.09 -4.12
C PHE A 38 -14.40 -0.33 -3.51
N VAL A 39 -13.59 0.72 -3.36
CA VAL A 39 -12.28 0.64 -2.70
C VAL A 39 -12.44 0.11 -1.28
N ARG A 40 -13.40 0.66 -0.54
CA ARG A 40 -13.71 0.23 0.84
C ARG A 40 -14.02 -1.24 0.94
N GLU A 41 -14.90 -1.73 0.08
CA GLU A 41 -15.34 -3.12 0.09
C GLU A 41 -14.18 -4.06 -0.32
N CYS A 42 -13.39 -3.65 -1.33
CA CYS A 42 -12.18 -4.37 -1.72
C CYS A 42 -11.15 -4.43 -0.58
N THR A 43 -10.89 -3.33 0.12
CA THR A 43 -10.00 -3.28 1.29
C THR A 43 -10.49 -4.22 2.38
N ARG A 44 -11.78 -4.18 2.71
CA ARG A 44 -12.41 -5.05 3.70
C ARG A 44 -12.26 -6.53 3.35
N HIS A 45 -12.51 -6.91 2.10
CA HIS A 45 -12.37 -8.31 1.69
C HIS A 45 -10.92 -8.77 1.63
N THR A 46 -10.00 -7.92 1.19
CA THR A 46 -8.58 -8.25 1.07
C THR A 46 -7.89 -8.35 2.43
N PHE A 47 -8.27 -7.48 3.38
CA PHE A 47 -7.68 -7.38 4.71
C PHE A 47 -8.68 -7.67 5.83
N SER A 48 -9.55 -8.66 5.62
CA SER A 48 -10.70 -8.95 6.50
C SER A 48 -10.35 -9.17 7.98
N VAL A 49 -9.18 -9.72 8.29
CA VAL A 49 -8.70 -9.91 9.67
C VAL A 49 -8.26 -8.59 10.31
N LEU A 50 -7.69 -7.68 9.51
CA LEU A 50 -7.09 -6.43 9.97
C LEU A 50 -8.11 -5.29 10.03
N GLU A 51 -9.16 -5.31 9.21
CA GLU A 51 -10.16 -4.23 9.14
C GLU A 51 -11.05 -4.11 10.40
N SER A 52 -10.90 -5.02 11.37
CA SER A 52 -11.58 -4.96 12.67
C SER A 52 -11.27 -3.67 13.47
N GLY A 53 -10.19 -2.95 13.14
CA GLY A 53 -9.88 -1.62 13.68
C GLY A 53 -10.08 -0.51 12.65
N THR A 54 -10.99 0.43 12.92
CA THR A 54 -11.24 1.62 12.07
C THR A 54 -10.01 2.51 11.89
N HIS A 55 -9.07 2.46 12.83
CA HIS A 55 -7.89 3.34 12.87
C HIS A 55 -6.81 3.03 11.83
N ILE A 56 -6.78 1.82 11.27
CA ILE A 56 -5.74 1.43 10.29
C ILE A 56 -6.25 1.43 8.85
N ARG A 57 -7.53 1.74 8.64
CA ARG A 57 -8.17 1.62 7.32
C ARG A 57 -7.45 2.43 6.24
N SER A 58 -7.09 3.68 6.51
CA SER A 58 -6.37 4.50 5.54
C SER A 58 -5.00 3.91 5.16
N VAL A 59 -4.34 3.21 6.09
CA VAL A 59 -3.10 2.49 5.80
C VAL A 59 -3.38 1.26 4.92
N LEU A 60 -4.45 0.51 5.21
CA LEU A 60 -4.85 -0.64 4.40
C LEU A 60 -5.25 -0.24 2.96
N GLU A 61 -5.87 0.93 2.79
CA GLU A 61 -6.18 1.50 1.46
C GLU A 61 -4.89 1.84 0.69
N LEU A 62 -3.86 2.39 1.35
CA LEU A 62 -2.54 2.61 0.73
C LEU A 62 -1.84 1.29 0.37
N CYS A 63 -1.96 0.26 1.21
CA CYS A 63 -1.45 -1.08 0.91
C CYS A 63 -2.18 -1.68 -0.30
N LEU A 64 -3.50 -1.55 -0.36
CA LEU A 64 -4.30 -2.03 -1.49
C LEU A 64 -3.90 -1.33 -2.79
N ALA A 65 -3.80 0.00 -2.78
CA ALA A 65 -3.37 0.78 -3.93
C ALA A 65 -1.94 0.39 -4.38
N SER A 66 -1.06 0.07 -3.44
CA SER A 66 0.30 -0.40 -3.75
C SER A 66 0.28 -1.77 -4.42
N LEU A 67 -0.56 -2.70 -3.98
CA LEU A 67 -0.71 -4.01 -4.64
C LEU A 67 -1.24 -3.86 -6.07
N VAL A 68 -2.29 -3.06 -6.26
CA VAL A 68 -2.87 -2.80 -7.59
C VAL A 68 -1.86 -2.14 -8.53
N LYS A 69 -1.11 -1.13 -8.03
CA LYS A 69 -0.14 -0.40 -8.85
C LYS A 69 1.00 -1.28 -9.36
N HIS A 70 1.35 -2.33 -8.62
CA HIS A 70 2.48 -3.21 -8.90
C HIS A 70 2.05 -4.60 -9.38
N ASP A 71 0.81 -4.79 -9.81
CA ASP A 71 0.26 -6.07 -10.30
C ASP A 71 1.20 -6.79 -11.29
N VAL A 72 1.57 -6.11 -12.38
CA VAL A 72 2.49 -6.65 -13.40
C VAL A 72 3.81 -7.10 -12.79
N PHE A 73 4.41 -6.28 -11.92
CA PHE A 73 5.66 -6.61 -11.24
C PHE A 73 5.50 -7.84 -10.35
N LEU A 74 4.39 -7.95 -9.60
CA LEU A 74 4.12 -9.11 -8.75
C LEU A 74 4.03 -10.40 -9.57
N HIS A 75 3.39 -10.35 -10.74
CA HIS A 75 3.32 -11.48 -11.67
C HIS A 75 4.66 -11.86 -12.28
N GLU A 76 5.57 -10.91 -12.46
CA GLU A 76 6.92 -11.17 -12.96
C GLU A 76 7.83 -11.82 -11.91
N ILE A 77 7.71 -11.43 -10.63
CA ILE A 77 8.63 -11.94 -9.58
C ILE A 77 8.11 -13.15 -8.82
N LEU A 78 6.79 -13.26 -8.64
CA LEU A 78 6.21 -14.29 -7.78
C LEU A 78 5.77 -15.51 -8.62
N PRO A 79 5.93 -16.74 -8.09
CA PRO A 79 5.36 -17.91 -8.73
C PRO A 79 3.85 -17.76 -8.89
N SER A 80 3.28 -18.30 -9.97
CA SER A 80 1.83 -18.29 -10.20
C SER A 80 1.03 -19.01 -9.10
N THR A 81 1.67 -19.87 -8.32
CA THR A 81 1.08 -20.56 -7.15
C THR A 81 1.14 -19.75 -5.86
N HIS A 82 1.70 -18.53 -5.89
CA HIS A 82 1.85 -17.71 -4.69
C HIS A 82 0.49 -17.33 -4.11
N LEU A 83 0.37 -17.38 -2.78
CA LEU A 83 -0.89 -17.16 -2.05
C LEU A 83 -1.51 -15.78 -2.31
N VAL A 84 -0.71 -14.77 -2.66
CA VAL A 84 -1.22 -13.45 -3.00
C VAL A 84 -2.22 -13.51 -4.17
N PHE A 85 -1.99 -14.38 -5.15
CA PHE A 85 -2.88 -14.56 -6.31
C PHE A 85 -4.18 -15.30 -5.97
N THR A 86 -4.25 -15.92 -4.79
CA THR A 86 -5.49 -16.51 -4.26
C THR A 86 -6.34 -15.51 -3.49
N SER A 87 -5.78 -14.33 -3.18
CA SER A 87 -6.49 -13.30 -2.43
C SER A 87 -7.62 -12.69 -3.27
N TYR A 88 -8.58 -12.05 -2.59
CA TYR A 88 -9.74 -11.41 -3.23
C TYR A 88 -9.35 -10.46 -4.36
N LEU A 89 -8.24 -9.73 -4.20
CA LEU A 89 -7.79 -8.72 -5.14
C LEU A 89 -7.40 -9.26 -6.52
N PHE A 90 -6.75 -10.43 -6.57
CA PHE A 90 -6.15 -11.00 -7.79
C PHE A 90 -6.96 -12.18 -8.37
N ARG A 91 -8.06 -12.56 -7.73
CA ARG A 91 -8.82 -13.75 -8.10
C ARG A 91 -9.63 -13.62 -9.40
N ASN A 92 -9.86 -12.40 -9.88
CA ASN A 92 -10.80 -12.08 -10.97
C ASN A 92 -10.16 -11.32 -12.16
N THR A 93 -8.83 -11.27 -12.20
CA THR A 93 -8.03 -10.71 -13.31
C THR A 93 -7.64 -11.82 -14.27
#